data_AF-A0A1E5T1K3-F1
#
_entry.id   AF-A0A1E5T1K3-F1
#
_cell.length_a   1.000
_cell.length_b   1.000
_cell.length_c   1.000
_cell.angle_alpha   90.00
_cell.angle_beta   90.00
_cell.angle_gamma   90.00
#
_symmetry.space_group_name_H-M   'P 1'
#
loop_
_entity.id
_entity.type
_entity.pdbx_description
1 polymer ?
#
loop_
_entity_poly.entity_id
_entity_poly.type
_entity_poly.pdbx_seq_one_letter_code
_entity_poly.pdbx_strand_id
1 'polypeptide(L)' 'MSKKSINYKEALARIDEIVALIESENLDIDELTKMVKEATQLIAACKDKLHNTKNDLQSSLDKLN' A
#
# COMPACT_ATOMS: atom_id res chain seq x y z
N MET A 1 7.81 4.25 -21.26
CA MET A 1 6.74 4.81 -20.42
C MET A 1 7.16 4.65 -18.96
N SER A 2 7.33 5.74 -18.24
CA SER A 2 7.89 5.74 -16.88
C SER A 2 6.94 5.02 -15.91
N LYS A 3 7.40 3.94 -15.28
CA LYS A 3 6.71 3.28 -14.16
C LYS A 3 6.43 4.34 -13.09
N LYS A 4 5.21 4.85 -13.01
CA LYS A 4 4.78 5.71 -11.91
C LYS A 4 4.76 4.84 -10.67
N SER A 5 5.75 5.04 -9.80
CA SER A 5 5.74 4.48 -8.46
C SER A 5 4.51 5.04 -7.74
N ILE A 6 3.54 4.18 -7.44
CA ILE A 6 2.36 4.54 -6.66
C ILE A 6 2.84 5.15 -5.34
N ASN A 7 2.42 6.39 -5.06
CA ASN A 7 2.77 7.03 -3.80
C ASN A 7 1.91 6.47 -2.66
N TYR A 8 2.30 6.72 -1.40
CA TYR A 8 1.65 6.12 -0.23
C TYR A 8 0.14 6.42 -0.17
N LYS A 9 -0.24 7.65 -0.58
CA LYS A 9 -1.63 8.11 -0.58
C LYS A 9 -2.45 7.43 -1.67
N GLU A 10 -1.86 7.24 -2.85
CA GLU A 10 -2.48 6.48 -3.94
C GLU A 10 -2.65 5.00 -3.58
N ALA A 11 -1.65 4.40 -2.92
CA ALA A 11 -1.74 3.02 -2.46
C ALA A 11 -2.86 2.84 -1.42
N LEU A 12 -3.00 3.78 -0.48
CA LEU A 12 -4.10 3.78 0.49
C LEU A 12 -5.46 3.92 -0.18
N ALA A 13 -5.62 4.91 -1.07
CA ALA A 13 -6.87 5.10 -1.80
C ALA A 13 -7.26 3.83 -2.58
N ARG A 14 -6.29 3.17 -3.20
CA ARG A 14 -6.52 1.92 -3.90
C ARG A 14 -6.92 0.78 -2.98
N ILE A 15 -6.36 0.70 -1.77
CA ILE A 15 -6.79 -0.28 -0.76
C ILE A 15 -8.25 -0.03 -0.35
N ASP A 16 -8.64 1.22 -0.09
CA ASP A 16 -10.03 1.57 0.23
C ASP A 16 -11.00 1.18 -0.91
N GLU A 17 -10.62 1.44 -2.16
CA GLU A 17 -11.40 1.00 -3.33
C GLU A 17 -11.55 -0.52 -3.39
N ILE A 18 -10.47 -1.27 -3.13
CA ILE A 18 -10.50 -2.73 -3.11
C ILE A 18 -11.44 -3.24 -2.02
N VAL A 19 -11.38 -2.65 -0.82
CA VAL A 19 -12.27 -3.02 0.29
C VAL A 19 -13.73 -2.78 -0.09
N ALA A 20 -14.05 -1.61 -0.62
CA ALA A 20 -15.42 -1.29 -1.06
C ALA A 20 -15.94 -2.24 -2.15
N LEU A 21 -15.07 -2.67 -3.08
CA LEU A 21 -15.41 -3.65 -4.11
C LEU A 21 -15.69 -5.04 -3.51
N ILE A 22 -14.90 -5.47 -2.53
CA ILE A 22 -15.11 -6.74 -1.83
C ILE A 22 -16.42 -6.72 -1.02
N GLU A 23 -16.70 -5.62 -0.33
CA GLU A 23 -17.93 -5.42 0.43
C GLU A 23 -19.18 -5.31 -0.43
N SER A 24 -19.02 -5.00 -1.73
CA SER A 24 -20.15 -4.92 -2.66
C SER A 24 -20.73 -6.30 -3.03
N GLU A 25 -20.14 -7.42 -2.58
CA GLU A 25 -20.63 -8.81 -2.77
C GLU A 25 -20.92 -9.24 -4.23
N ASN A 26 -20.48 -8.46 -5.22
CA ASN A 26 -20.70 -8.71 -6.65
C ASN A 26 -19.49 -9.37 -7.33
N LEU A 27 -18.46 -9.75 -6.57
CA LEU A 27 -17.23 -10.34 -7.09
C LEU A 27 -17.31 -11.87 -7.13
N ASP A 28 -16.86 -12.46 -8.23
CA ASP A 28 -16.65 -13.91 -8.29
C ASP A 28 -15.38 -14.33 -7.52
N ILE A 29 -15.24 -15.62 -7.20
CA ILE A 29 -14.14 -16.17 -6.39
C ILE A 29 -12.75 -15.84 -6.98
N ASP A 30 -12.63 -15.84 -8.30
CA ASP A 30 -11.38 -15.48 -8.99
C ASP A 30 -11.05 -13.99 -8.83
N GLU A 31 -12.07 -13.12 -8.87
CA GLU A 31 -11.91 -11.68 -8.70
C GLU A 31 -11.56 -11.32 -7.26
N LEU A 32 -12.24 -11.95 -6.30
CA LEU A 32 -11.96 -11.80 -4.88
C LEU A 32 -10.50 -12.16 -4.57
N THR A 33 -10.02 -13.27 -5.13
CA THR A 33 -8.61 -13.70 -4.99
C THR A 33 -7.63 -12.68 -5.55
N LYS A 34 -7.94 -12.06 -6.70
CA LYS A 34 -7.11 -11.00 -7.30
C LYS A 34 -7.09 -9.75 -6.43
N MET A 35 -8.26 -9.30 -5.99
CA MET A 35 -8.42 -8.10 -5.16
C MET A 35 -7.67 -8.23 -3.83
N VAL A 36 -7.79 -9.38 -3.15
CA VAL A 36 -7.05 -9.65 -1.90
C VAL A 36 -5.54 -9.69 -2.13
N LYS A 37 -5.06 -10.29 -3.22
CA LYS A 37 -3.63 -10.27 -3.58
C LYS A 37 -3.13 -8.85 -3.83
N GLU A 38 -3.89 -8.04 -4.56
CA GLU A 38 -3.51 -6.65 -4.83
C GLU A 38 -3.46 -5.82 -3.54
N ALA A 39 -4.47 -5.94 -2.67
CA ALA A 39 -4.49 -5.24 -1.38
C ALA A 39 -3.29 -5.63 -0.51
N THR A 40 -2.97 -6.92 -0.40
CA THR A 40 -1.81 -7.39 0.38
C THR A 40 -0.47 -6.89 -0.17
N GLN A 41 -0.33 -6.79 -1.50
CA GLN A 41 0.86 -6.20 -2.13
C GLN A 41 0.98 -4.70 -1.82
N LEU A 42 -0.12 -3.95 -1.91
CA LEU A 42 -0.14 -2.52 -1.60
C LEU A 42 0.18 -2.26 -0.12
N ILE A 43 -0.39 -3.06 0.78
CA ILE A 43 -0.12 -2.98 2.22
C ILE A 43 1.37 -3.25 2.51
N ALA A 44 1.95 -4.27 1.88
CA ALA A 44 3.37 -4.57 2.02
C ALA A 44 4.26 -3.39 1.58
N ALA A 45 3.96 -2.79 0.43
CA ALA A 45 4.68 -1.62 -0.06
C ALA A 45 4.54 -0.40 0.88
N CYS A 46 3.33 -0.16 1.42
CA CYS A 46 3.08 0.88 2.40
C CYS A 46 3.89 0.67 3.68
N LYS A 47 3.93 -0.57 4.19
CA LYS A 47 4.69 -0.93 5.38
C LYS A 47 6.19 -0.72 5.19
N ASP A 48 6.71 -1.11 4.03
CA ASP A 48 8.12 -0.94 3.68
C ASP A 48 8.49 0.55 3.65
N LYS A 49 7.65 1.37 3.02
CA LYS A 49 7.83 2.82 2.98
C LYS A 49 7.83 3.45 4.37
N LEU A 50 6.88 3.08 5.24
CA LEU A 50 6.84 3.56 6.62
C LEU A 50 8.10 3.18 7.40
N HIS A 51 8.59 1.95 7.24
CA HIS A 51 9.80 1.48 7.89
C HIS A 51 11.03 2.26 7.43
N ASN A 52 11.17 2.46 6.12
CA ASN A 52 12.26 3.24 5.54
C ASN A 52 12.21 4.71 6.00
N THR A 53 11.03 5.34 6.00
CA THR A 53 10.87 6.70 6.52
C THR A 53 11.22 6.79 8.00
N LYS A 54 10.81 5.81 8.82
CA LYS A 54 11.19 5.78 10.25
C LYS A 54 12.70 5.72 10.43
N ASN A 55 13.39 4.86 9.68
CA ASN A 55 14.84 4.71 9.78
C ASN A 55 15.59 5.96 9.32
N ASP A 56 15.12 6.61 8.25
CA ASP A 56 15.68 7.85 7.74
C ASP A 56 15.53 9.02 8.73
N LEU A 57 14.34 9.13 9.34
CA LEU A 57 14.08 10.11 10.41
C LEU A 57 14.95 9.85 11.63
N GLN A 58 15.07 8.60 12.07
CA GLN A 58 15.92 8.23 13.20
C GLN A 58 17.38 8.58 12.91
N SER A 59 17.87 8.26 11.71
CA SER A 59 19.25 8.56 11.28
C SER A 59 19.52 10.07 11.19
N SER A 60 18.50 10.85 10.80
CA SER A 60 18.58 12.31 10.76
C SER A 60 18.63 12.92 12.16
N LEU A 61 17.87 12.35 13.10
CA LEU A 61 17.85 12.79 14.49
C LEU A 61 19.16 12.44 15.22
N ASP A 62 19.73 11.26 14.94
CA ASP A 62 21.00 10.82 15.52
C ASP A 62 22.17 11.76 15.19
N LYS A 63 22.16 12.36 14.00
CA LYS A 63 23.18 13.32 13.54
C LYS A 63 23.11 14.70 14.24
N LEU A 64 22.05 14.96 15.01
CA LEU A 64 21.87 16.21 15.75
C LEU A 64 22.34 16.10 17.21
N ASN A 65 22.76 14.92 17.66
CA ASN A 65 23.41 14.66 18.94
C ASN A 65 24.93 14.46 18.78
#